data_AF-A0A5B9WBJ2-F1
#
_entry.id   AF-A0A5B9WBJ2-F1
#
_cell.length_a   1.000
_cell.length_b   1.000
_cell.length_c   1.000
_cell.angle_alpha   90.00
_cell.angle_beta   90.00
_cell.angle_gamma   90.00
#
_symmetry.space_group_name_H-M   'P 1'
#
loop_
_entity.id
_entity.type
_entity.pdbx_description
1 polymer ?
#
loop_
_entity_poly.entity_id
_entity_poly.type
_entity_poly.pdbx_seq_one_letter_code
_entity_poly.pdbx_strand_id
1 'polypeptide(L)'
;MARFLRLAIAGAAVAFSVLLLVGACYWLGDRISPRRLWQLRLGFLIGLEVAYDAVVLALLIATPSLAIAAARARRRRASRPGIAKALLLAVSLLFTLIAAEAAAAIWHTRSSSANRIPVVANRAAERGGVSVEDAGKVVLPVDFPEREPDAPAEILVLGESSAAGVPYDWWLSPGLLVAWQLHELMPGRTFHCTVLATSGHTLAQQHRALAAANLARRPDVVIIYSGHNEFTARLPWSREVDHYLDANDSTPWERIAALAPRWSPLCRLIREEADKCRVAIPPPRGGYRNLVDVPAFAPDEYRAILDGFERTLDTLVAYTRRIGALPILIAPAGNDSDYEPNRSYLPEATPSSERAAFAREFLAARQLEATDPAESLRRYRSLDARQTGFAELHHRMARLTEASGDWEGSYRHALAARDLDGYPQRLPTSFQLAYRRVAARHACTLIDAQAVFHAVGEHGLLDDHLFHDGVHPALRGQIALAQEVLQAIRDRSALGWPAGRPAPVIDPKACAAQFHLTPWAWEKVCNFGIMFYDLTEGARYDPSERVAKRHAFGQGLERIKAGAAPESVGLPNIGVPPPARVVPEAVTIPPPPETATASR
;
A
#
# COMPACT_ATOMS: atom_id res chain seq x y z
N MET A 1 -10.49 26.69 -60.68
CA MET A 1 -10.00 25.28 -60.65
C MET A 1 -8.63 25.12 -59.99
N ALA A 2 -7.54 25.72 -60.49
CA ALA A 2 -6.18 25.47 -59.97
C ALA A 2 -5.95 25.78 -58.47
N ARG A 3 -6.56 26.84 -57.93
CA ARG A 3 -6.48 27.14 -56.48
C ARG A 3 -7.24 26.13 -55.62
N PHE A 4 -8.37 25.64 -56.12
CA PHE A 4 -9.19 24.63 -55.45
C PHE A 4 -8.46 23.28 -55.43
N LEU A 5 -7.81 22.93 -56.53
CA LEU A 5 -6.98 21.73 -56.64
C LEU A 5 -5.78 21.77 -55.69
N ARG A 6 -5.11 22.93 -55.55
CA ARG A 6 -4.01 23.10 -54.58
C ARG A 6 -4.46 22.95 -53.13
N LEU A 7 -5.64 23.49 -52.78
CA LEU A 7 -6.23 23.33 -51.45
C LEU A 7 -6.64 21.88 -51.19
N ALA A 8 -7.19 21.19 -52.19
CA ALA A 8 -7.54 19.78 -52.10
C ALA A 8 -6.30 18.88 -51.92
N ILE A 9 -5.23 19.15 -52.68
CA ILE A 9 -3.94 18.43 -52.54
C ILE A 9 -3.32 18.68 -51.17
N ALA A 10 -3.34 19.93 -50.68
CA ALA A 10 -2.85 20.24 -49.34
C ALA A 10 -3.67 19.56 -48.24
N GLY A 11 -5.01 19.54 -48.37
CA GLY A 11 -5.90 18.84 -47.46
C GLY A 11 -5.66 17.32 -47.46
N ALA A 12 -5.48 16.72 -48.64
CA ALA A 12 -5.17 15.30 -48.78
C ALA A 12 -3.79 14.95 -48.17
N ALA A 13 -2.79 15.81 -48.36
CA ALA A 13 -1.46 15.62 -47.77
C ALA A 13 -1.49 15.68 -46.23
N VAL A 14 -2.27 16.60 -45.65
CA VAL A 14 -2.47 16.68 -44.20
C VAL A 14 -3.19 15.43 -43.68
N ALA A 15 -4.28 15.01 -44.33
CA ALA A 15 -5.01 13.81 -43.94
C ALA A 15 -4.15 12.54 -44.02
N PHE A 16 -3.35 12.39 -45.08
CA PHE A 16 -2.41 11.30 -45.23
C PHE A 16 -1.30 11.31 -44.16
N SER A 17 -0.80 12.50 -43.80
CA SER A 17 0.20 12.65 -42.73
C SER A 17 -0.35 12.27 -41.37
N VAL A 18 -1.62 12.58 -41.08
CA VAL A 18 -2.31 12.15 -39.85
C VAL A 18 -2.48 10.63 -39.81
N LEU A 19 -2.86 10.00 -40.94
CA LEU A 19 -2.97 8.55 -41.03
C LEU A 19 -1.61 7.85 -40.86
N LEU A 20 -0.55 8.39 -41.44
CA LEU A 20 0.82 7.89 -41.23
C LEU A 20 1.26 8.02 -39.77
N LEU A 21 0.93 9.14 -39.11
CA LEU A 21 1.24 9.35 -37.70
C LEU A 21 0.49 8.36 -36.80
N VAL A 22 -0.80 8.13 -37.06
CA VAL A 22 -1.61 7.14 -36.33
C VAL A 22 -1.08 5.73 -36.56
N GLY A 23 -0.75 5.37 -37.80
CA GLY A 23 -0.15 4.07 -38.14
C GLY A 23 1.23 3.87 -37.51
N ALA A 24 2.06 4.90 -37.46
CA ALA A 24 3.35 4.88 -36.77
C ALA A 24 3.18 4.67 -35.26
N CYS A 25 2.26 5.39 -34.61
CA CYS A 25 1.94 5.21 -33.20
C CYS A 25 1.45 3.79 -32.87
N TYR A 26 0.65 3.18 -33.75
CA TYR A 26 0.20 1.80 -33.60
C TYR A 26 1.36 0.81 -33.75
N TRP A 27 2.20 0.96 -34.78
CA TRP A 27 3.34 0.09 -35.04
C TRP A 27 4.47 0.19 -33.98
N LEU A 28 4.68 1.38 -33.40
CA LEU A 28 5.62 1.61 -32.32
C LEU A 28 5.10 1.11 -30.95
N GLY A 29 3.79 0.89 -30.80
CA GLY A 29 3.15 0.46 -29.55
C GLY A 29 3.69 -0.85 -29.00
N ASP A 30 3.98 -1.82 -29.87
CA ASP A 30 4.51 -3.13 -29.46
C ASP A 30 6.03 -3.13 -29.19
N ARG A 31 6.74 -2.06 -29.56
CA ARG A 31 8.21 -1.95 -29.43
C ARG A 31 8.66 -0.99 -28.33
N ILE A 32 7.74 -0.23 -27.74
CA ILE A 32 8.01 0.73 -26.69
C ILE A 32 7.38 0.22 -25.39
N SER A 33 8.16 0.12 -24.32
CA SER A 33 7.63 -0.24 -23.00
C SER A 33 6.44 0.66 -22.62
N PRO A 34 5.36 0.15 -22.01
CA PRO A 34 4.19 0.94 -21.65
C PRO A 34 4.52 2.25 -20.93
N ARG A 35 5.50 2.23 -20.02
CA ARG A 35 6.02 3.42 -19.32
C ARG A 35 6.53 4.53 -20.25
N ARG A 36 7.37 4.19 -21.24
CA ARG A 36 7.93 5.18 -22.20
C ARG A 36 6.85 5.76 -23.10
N LEU A 37 5.87 4.95 -23.51
CA LEU A 37 4.73 5.42 -24.29
C LEU A 37 3.94 6.48 -23.51
N TRP A 38 3.65 6.22 -22.24
CA TRP A 38 2.97 7.19 -21.39
C TRP A 38 3.79 8.47 -21.15
N GLN A 39 5.11 8.36 -20.94
CA GLN A 39 6.01 9.53 -20.81
C GLN A 39 6.01 10.41 -22.07
N LEU A 40 6.07 9.81 -23.26
CA LEU A 40 5.99 10.53 -24.52
C LEU A 40 4.63 11.22 -24.69
N ARG A 41 3.55 10.54 -24.32
CA ARG A 41 2.19 11.11 -24.32
C ARG A 41 2.06 12.29 -23.35
N LEU A 42 2.62 12.19 -22.15
CA LEU A 42 2.64 13.30 -21.18
C LEU A 42 3.45 14.49 -21.69
N GLY A 43 4.64 14.25 -22.25
CA GLY A 43 5.46 15.30 -22.85
C GLY A 43 4.75 16.03 -24.00
N PHE A 44 4.06 15.28 -24.86
CA PHE A 44 3.22 15.84 -25.93
C PHE A 44 2.10 16.73 -25.38
N LEU A 45 1.37 16.26 -24.36
CA LEU A 45 0.25 17.00 -23.77
C LEU A 45 0.69 18.29 -23.07
N ILE A 46 1.82 18.26 -22.35
CA ILE A 46 2.43 19.47 -21.77
C ILE A 46 2.84 20.46 -22.87
N GLY A 47 3.48 19.97 -23.94
CA GLY A 47 3.86 20.81 -25.07
C GLY A 47 2.65 21.41 -25.79
N LEU A 48 1.57 20.64 -25.92
CA LEU A 48 0.31 21.08 -26.52
C LEU A 48 -0.37 22.20 -25.72
N GLU A 49 -0.37 22.09 -24.39
CA GLU A 49 -0.90 23.13 -23.50
C GLU A 49 -0.12 24.44 -23.63
N VAL A 50 1.22 24.38 -23.56
CA VAL A 50 2.08 25.56 -23.72
C VAL A 50 1.88 26.21 -25.10
N ALA A 51 1.78 25.40 -26.16
CA ALA A 51 1.52 25.91 -27.50
C ALA A 51 0.14 26.56 -27.63
N TYR A 52 -0.89 25.97 -27.02
CA TYR A 52 -2.23 26.54 -26.98
C TYR A 52 -2.23 27.91 -26.28
N ASP A 53 -1.64 28.01 -25.09
CA ASP A 53 -1.58 29.27 -24.33
C ASP A 53 -0.83 30.37 -25.10
N ALA A 54 0.30 30.02 -25.72
CA ALA A 54 1.09 30.94 -26.53
C ALA A 54 0.31 31.46 -27.75
N VAL A 55 -0.44 30.57 -28.42
CA VAL A 55 -1.26 30.94 -29.59
C VAL A 55 -2.44 31.82 -29.17
N VAL A 56 -3.15 31.49 -28.09
CA VAL A 56 -4.25 32.30 -27.56
C VAL A 56 -3.75 33.71 -27.21
N LEU A 57 -2.65 33.82 -26.46
CA LEU A 57 -2.08 35.11 -26.08
C LEU A 57 -1.65 35.92 -27.30
N ALA A 58 -0.97 35.29 -28.26
CA ALA A 58 -0.56 35.92 -29.51
C ALA A 58 -1.79 36.44 -30.30
N LEU A 59 -2.88 35.67 -30.37
CA LEU A 59 -4.09 36.05 -31.10
C LEU A 59 -4.88 37.15 -30.41
N LEU A 60 -4.95 37.16 -29.08
CA LEU A 60 -5.59 38.22 -28.30
C LEU A 60 -4.91 39.59 -28.53
N ILE A 61 -3.59 39.60 -28.75
CA ILE A 61 -2.81 40.81 -29.02
C ILE A 61 -2.82 41.15 -30.52
N ALA A 62 -2.57 40.17 -31.38
CA ALA A 62 -2.39 40.37 -32.82
C ALA A 62 -3.71 40.71 -33.52
N THR A 63 -4.84 40.09 -33.15
CA THR A 63 -6.11 40.27 -33.87
C THR A 63 -6.63 41.70 -33.77
N PRO A 64 -6.74 42.33 -32.58
CA PRO A 64 -7.16 43.73 -32.47
C PRO A 64 -6.17 44.68 -33.14
N SER A 65 -4.87 44.42 -32.98
CA SER A 65 -3.80 45.25 -33.57
C SER A 65 -3.86 45.23 -35.11
N LEU A 66 -4.04 44.05 -35.71
CA LEU A 66 -4.19 43.86 -37.14
C LEU A 66 -5.52 44.41 -37.66
N ALA A 67 -6.61 44.30 -36.88
CA ALA A 67 -7.91 44.88 -37.23
C ALA A 67 -7.85 46.43 -37.25
N ILE A 68 -7.21 47.04 -36.25
CA ILE A 68 -6.98 48.50 -36.20
C ILE A 68 -6.07 48.92 -37.36
N ALA A 69 -5.01 48.18 -37.65
CA ALA A 69 -4.10 48.47 -38.75
C ALA A 69 -4.80 48.34 -40.12
N ALA A 70 -5.66 47.33 -40.31
CA ALA A 70 -6.46 47.15 -41.51
C ALA A 70 -7.50 48.27 -41.67
N ALA A 71 -8.17 48.67 -40.59
CA ALA A 71 -9.12 49.78 -40.59
C ALA A 71 -8.45 51.12 -40.92
N ARG A 72 -7.27 51.38 -40.35
CA ARG A 72 -6.45 52.58 -40.66
C ARG A 72 -5.97 52.58 -42.10
N ALA A 73 -5.50 51.45 -42.62
CA ALA A 73 -5.08 51.32 -44.02
C ALA A 73 -6.25 51.59 -44.98
N ARG A 74 -7.44 51.08 -44.66
CA ARG A 74 -8.67 51.32 -45.42
C ARG A 74 -9.09 52.80 -45.41
N ARG A 75 -9.03 53.47 -44.24
CA ARG A 75 -9.31 54.93 -44.13
C ARG A 75 -8.33 55.78 -44.94
N ARG A 76 -7.07 55.36 -45.05
CA ARG A 76 -6.03 56.06 -45.82
C ARG A 76 -5.96 55.64 -47.31
N ARG A 77 -6.91 54.82 -47.80
CA ARG A 77 -6.91 54.23 -49.15
C ARG A 77 -5.58 53.55 -49.54
N ALA A 78 -4.84 53.04 -48.55
CA ALA A 78 -3.55 52.39 -48.76
C ALA A 78 -3.74 50.87 -48.89
N SER A 79 -3.28 50.29 -50.00
CA SER A 79 -3.33 48.83 -50.21
C SER A 79 -2.24 48.15 -49.39
N ARG A 80 -2.64 47.39 -48.35
CA ARG A 80 -1.73 46.59 -47.52
C ARG A 80 -2.18 45.13 -47.47
N PRO A 81 -1.98 44.37 -48.56
CA PRO A 81 -2.46 42.99 -48.66
C PRO A 81 -1.85 42.06 -47.61
N GLY A 82 -0.64 42.35 -47.12
CA GLY A 82 -0.02 41.60 -46.02
C GLY A 82 -0.81 41.67 -44.72
N ILE A 83 -1.33 42.84 -44.35
CA ILE A 83 -2.13 43.02 -43.12
C ILE A 83 -3.47 42.30 -43.24
N ALA A 84 -4.12 42.38 -44.40
CA ALA A 84 -5.37 41.66 -44.65
C ALA A 84 -5.19 40.13 -44.58
N LYS A 85 -4.10 39.61 -45.15
CA LYS A 85 -3.75 38.17 -45.06
C LYS A 85 -3.42 37.74 -43.62
N ALA A 86 -2.68 38.56 -42.88
CA ALA A 86 -2.35 38.29 -41.49
C ALA A 86 -3.61 38.32 -40.59
N LEU A 87 -4.51 39.29 -40.80
CA LEU A 87 -5.78 39.35 -40.09
C LEU A 87 -6.67 38.15 -40.43
N LEU A 88 -6.72 37.75 -41.70
CA LEU A 88 -7.47 36.56 -42.12
C LEU A 88 -6.92 35.30 -41.45
N LEU A 89 -5.59 35.13 -41.42
CA LEU A 89 -4.95 34.03 -40.71
C LEU A 89 -5.28 34.04 -39.21
N ALA A 90 -5.20 35.20 -38.55
CA ALA A 90 -5.51 35.35 -37.13
C ALA A 90 -6.98 35.00 -36.82
N VAL A 91 -7.93 35.48 -37.64
CA VAL A 91 -9.35 35.16 -37.50
C VAL A 91 -9.63 33.69 -37.78
N SER A 92 -8.98 33.09 -38.77
CA SER A 92 -9.11 31.65 -39.05
C SER A 92 -8.60 30.80 -37.89
N LEU A 93 -7.45 31.14 -37.30
CA LEU A 93 -6.93 30.44 -36.13
C LEU A 93 -7.84 30.61 -34.91
N LEU A 94 -8.42 31.80 -34.70
CA LEU A 94 -9.40 32.03 -33.64
C LEU A 94 -10.66 31.18 -33.83
N PHE A 95 -11.17 31.06 -35.06
CA PHE A 95 -12.30 30.18 -35.37
C PHE A 95 -11.96 28.71 -35.11
N THR A 96 -10.76 28.26 -35.46
CA THR A 96 -10.29 26.90 -35.15
C THR A 96 -10.23 26.65 -33.65
N LEU A 97 -9.74 27.61 -32.86
CA LEU A 97 -9.71 27.50 -31.40
C LEU A 97 -11.13 27.42 -30.82
N ILE A 98 -12.05 28.27 -31.26
CA ILE A 98 -13.46 28.24 -30.83
C ILE A 98 -14.10 26.89 -31.17
N ALA A 99 -13.84 26.36 -32.37
CA ALA A 99 -14.35 25.06 -32.78
C ALA A 99 -13.76 23.93 -31.91
N ALA A 100 -12.48 23.99 -31.56
CA ALA A 100 -11.83 23.03 -30.67
C ALA A 100 -12.37 23.10 -29.23
N GLU A 101 -12.63 24.30 -28.71
CA GLU A 101 -13.28 24.52 -27.41
C GLU A 101 -14.70 23.95 -27.39
N ALA A 102 -15.48 24.23 -28.43
CA ALA A 102 -16.84 23.71 -28.56
C ALA A 102 -16.85 22.17 -28.67
N ALA A 103 -15.93 21.60 -29.45
CA ALA A 103 -15.78 20.16 -29.56
C ALA A 103 -15.39 19.52 -28.21
N ALA A 104 -14.45 20.11 -27.48
CA ALA A 104 -14.07 19.66 -26.14
C ALA A 104 -15.25 19.79 -25.15
N ALA A 105 -16.01 20.89 -25.19
CA ALA A 105 -17.20 21.06 -24.36
C ALA A 105 -18.28 20.00 -24.64
N ILE A 106 -18.55 19.69 -25.91
CA ILE A 106 -19.48 18.64 -26.33
C ILE A 106 -18.97 17.25 -25.93
N TRP A 107 -17.66 17.01 -26.05
CA TRP A 107 -17.04 15.77 -25.57
C TRP A 107 -17.30 15.57 -24.08
N HIS A 108 -17.08 16.62 -23.28
CA HIS A 108 -17.32 16.59 -21.84
C HIS A 108 -18.78 16.29 -21.49
N THR A 109 -19.76 16.82 -22.21
CA THR A 109 -21.19 16.55 -21.93
C THR A 109 -21.64 15.15 -22.36
N ARG A 110 -20.99 14.56 -23.36
CA ARG A 110 -21.34 13.23 -23.90
C ARG A 110 -20.54 12.07 -23.32
N SER A 111 -19.35 12.32 -22.79
CA SER A 111 -18.57 11.29 -22.08
C SER A 111 -19.30 10.90 -20.79
N SER A 112 -19.68 9.63 -20.67
CA SER A 112 -20.31 9.07 -19.47
C SER A 112 -19.39 9.18 -18.25
N SER A 113 -19.96 9.29 -17.05
CA SER A 113 -19.23 9.38 -15.78
C SER A 113 -18.23 8.23 -15.55
N ALA A 114 -18.34 7.12 -16.28
CA ALA A 114 -17.43 5.98 -16.25
C ALA A 114 -16.08 6.22 -16.98
N ASN A 115 -15.99 7.18 -17.92
CA ASN A 115 -14.74 7.54 -18.63
C ASN A 115 -14.08 8.81 -18.09
N ARG A 116 -14.75 9.49 -17.16
CA ARG A 116 -14.17 10.60 -16.39
C ARG A 116 -13.34 9.98 -15.27
N ILE A 117 -12.03 9.87 -15.47
CA ILE A 117 -11.14 9.70 -14.32
C ILE A 117 -11.34 10.97 -13.48
N PRO A 118 -11.79 10.86 -12.22
CA PRO A 118 -12.30 12.01 -11.50
C PRO A 118 -11.12 12.83 -10.97
N VAL A 119 -10.46 13.64 -11.81
CA VAL A 119 -9.25 14.39 -11.41
C VAL A 119 -9.58 15.73 -10.76
N VAL A 120 -10.74 16.33 -11.05
CA VAL A 120 -11.30 17.36 -10.15
C VAL A 120 -11.66 16.73 -8.79
N ALA A 121 -11.96 15.43 -8.78
CA ALA A 121 -12.04 14.67 -7.55
C ALA A 121 -10.68 14.17 -7.05
N ASN A 122 -9.51 14.46 -7.64
CA ASN A 122 -8.25 14.26 -6.93
C ASN A 122 -7.93 15.45 -6.04
N ARG A 123 -8.22 16.70 -6.43
CA ARG A 123 -8.20 17.81 -5.43
C ARG A 123 -9.39 17.78 -4.48
N ALA A 124 -10.52 17.16 -4.86
CA ALA A 124 -11.66 16.97 -3.96
C ALA A 124 -11.63 15.64 -3.18
N ALA A 125 -10.85 14.63 -3.59
CA ALA A 125 -10.53 13.42 -2.81
C ALA A 125 -9.22 13.57 -2.02
N GLU A 126 -8.30 14.46 -2.41
CA GLU A 126 -7.29 15.03 -1.50
C GLU A 126 -7.95 15.87 -0.39
N ARG A 127 -9.19 16.33 -0.61
CA ARG A 127 -10.08 16.92 0.42
C ARG A 127 -11.15 15.94 0.93
N GLY A 128 -11.27 14.79 0.30
CA GLY A 128 -12.23 13.75 0.65
C GLY A 128 -11.47 12.83 1.57
N GLY A 129 -11.40 13.20 2.85
CA GLY A 129 -10.62 12.47 3.85
C GLY A 129 -10.90 10.97 3.83
N VAL A 130 -9.95 10.20 4.35
CA VAL A 130 -10.06 8.74 4.43
C VAL A 130 -11.45 8.32 4.92
N SER A 131 -12.18 7.59 4.07
CA SER A 131 -13.49 7.04 4.44
C SER A 131 -13.28 5.93 5.46
N VAL A 132 -13.64 6.21 6.70
CA VAL A 132 -13.69 5.24 7.79
C VAL A 132 -15.12 4.72 7.88
N GLU A 133 -15.32 3.44 7.59
CA GLU A 133 -16.64 2.84 7.62
C GLU A 133 -17.22 2.78 9.04
N ASP A 134 -18.53 2.97 9.13
CA ASP A 134 -19.27 2.86 10.39
C ASP A 134 -19.67 1.39 10.61
N ALA A 135 -18.91 0.70 11.48
CA ALA A 135 -19.17 -0.68 11.85
C ALA A 135 -20.59 -0.89 12.41
N GLY A 136 -21.20 0.12 13.05
CA GLY A 136 -22.54 -0.01 13.64
C GLY A 136 -23.67 -0.23 12.64
N LYS A 137 -23.43 -0.01 11.34
CA LYS A 137 -24.45 -0.16 10.28
C LYS A 137 -24.50 -1.55 9.65
N VAL A 138 -23.54 -2.41 9.94
CA VAL A 138 -23.47 -3.76 9.37
C VAL A 138 -24.20 -4.73 10.30
N VAL A 139 -25.17 -5.47 9.76
CA VAL A 139 -25.90 -6.50 10.52
C VAL A 139 -25.18 -7.83 10.37
N LEU A 140 -24.67 -8.35 11.49
CA LEU A 140 -24.00 -9.65 11.54
C LEU A 140 -24.99 -10.79 11.85
N PRO A 141 -24.76 -12.01 11.30
CA PRO A 141 -25.67 -13.14 11.49
C PRO A 141 -25.71 -13.60 12.95
N VAL A 142 -26.89 -13.65 13.55
CA VAL A 142 -27.08 -14.13 14.94
C VAL A 142 -27.93 -15.40 15.01
N ASP A 143 -28.71 -15.68 13.97
CA ASP A 143 -29.58 -16.83 13.90
C ASP A 143 -28.80 -17.98 13.26
N PHE A 144 -28.53 -19.01 14.06
CA PHE A 144 -27.87 -20.23 13.63
C PHE A 144 -28.76 -21.44 13.96
N PRO A 145 -28.72 -22.51 13.15
CA PRO A 145 -29.42 -23.75 13.47
C PRO A 145 -29.04 -24.28 14.86
N GLU A 146 -29.99 -24.93 15.53
CA GLU A 146 -29.71 -25.62 16.79
C GLU A 146 -28.68 -26.73 16.57
N ARG A 147 -27.83 -26.94 17.58
CA ARG A 147 -26.65 -27.77 17.44
C ARG A 147 -26.91 -29.19 17.94
N GLU A 148 -26.62 -30.17 17.08
CA GLU A 148 -26.59 -31.57 17.48
C GLU A 148 -25.42 -31.84 18.46
N PRO A 149 -25.56 -32.79 19.41
CA PRO A 149 -24.52 -33.08 20.41
C PRO A 149 -23.14 -33.41 19.81
N ASP A 150 -23.11 -34.11 18.68
CA ASP A 150 -21.89 -34.55 18.00
C ASP A 150 -21.45 -33.62 16.84
N ALA A 151 -22.05 -32.43 16.75
CA ALA A 151 -21.73 -31.50 15.69
C ALA A 151 -20.25 -31.05 15.75
N PRO A 152 -19.54 -31.00 14.60
CA PRO A 152 -18.16 -30.55 14.52
C PRO A 152 -17.94 -29.19 15.19
N ALA A 153 -16.79 -29.01 15.85
CA ALA A 153 -16.36 -27.71 16.33
C ALA A 153 -15.96 -26.80 15.17
N GLU A 154 -16.46 -25.57 15.14
CA GLU A 154 -16.23 -24.63 14.05
C GLU A 154 -15.23 -23.54 14.46
N ILE A 155 -14.13 -23.46 13.74
CA ILE A 155 -13.08 -22.44 13.90
C ILE A 155 -13.20 -21.51 12.70
N LEU A 156 -13.51 -20.24 12.96
CA LEU A 156 -13.60 -19.21 11.93
C LEU A 156 -12.35 -18.32 12.00
N VAL A 157 -11.67 -18.12 10.86
CA VAL A 157 -10.55 -17.20 10.75
C VAL A 157 -10.98 -15.96 9.96
N LEU A 158 -10.92 -14.81 10.62
CA LEU A 158 -11.14 -13.48 10.04
C LEU A 158 -9.81 -12.74 9.95
N GLY A 159 -9.59 -12.04 8.85
CA GLY A 159 -8.34 -11.31 8.68
C GLY A 159 -7.96 -11.02 7.25
N GLU A 160 -6.68 -10.77 7.05
CA GLU A 160 -6.12 -10.45 5.73
C GLU A 160 -5.23 -11.58 5.19
N SER A 161 -4.32 -11.26 4.28
CA SER A 161 -3.40 -12.23 3.65
C SER A 161 -2.62 -13.07 4.66
N SER A 162 -2.07 -12.48 5.73
CA SER A 162 -1.32 -13.22 6.75
C SER A 162 -2.20 -14.21 7.52
N ALA A 163 -3.48 -13.89 7.74
CA ALA A 163 -4.45 -14.78 8.38
C ALA A 163 -4.96 -15.89 7.44
N ALA A 164 -5.05 -15.58 6.14
CA ALA A 164 -5.33 -16.56 5.10
C ALA A 164 -4.19 -17.57 4.93
N GLY A 165 -2.98 -17.22 5.38
CA GLY A 165 -1.79 -18.07 5.31
C GLY A 165 -0.86 -17.75 4.15
N VAL A 166 -1.08 -16.65 3.40
CA VAL A 166 -0.23 -16.24 2.27
C VAL A 166 1.25 -16.22 2.67
N PRO A 167 2.16 -16.77 1.85
CA PRO A 167 1.95 -17.38 0.52
C PRO A 167 1.62 -18.88 0.51
N TYR A 168 1.25 -19.44 1.67
CA TYR A 168 0.86 -20.83 1.83
C TYR A 168 -0.65 -21.07 1.75
N ASP A 169 -1.46 -20.07 1.41
CA ASP A 169 -2.93 -20.09 1.49
C ASP A 169 -3.61 -21.22 0.70
N TRP A 170 -2.89 -21.85 -0.23
CA TRP A 170 -3.35 -23.05 -0.95
C TRP A 170 -3.21 -24.35 -0.14
N TRP A 171 -2.38 -24.35 0.89
CA TRP A 171 -2.03 -25.53 1.69
C TRP A 171 -2.36 -25.34 3.17
N LEU A 172 -1.92 -24.24 3.79
CA LEU A 172 -2.07 -24.02 5.22
C LEU A 172 -2.33 -22.56 5.57
N SER A 173 -2.89 -22.37 6.75
CA SER A 173 -3.06 -21.10 7.46
C SER A 173 -2.88 -21.36 8.96
N PRO A 174 -2.72 -20.33 9.80
CA PRO A 174 -2.71 -20.51 11.26
C PRO A 174 -3.92 -21.30 11.77
N GLY A 175 -5.12 -21.04 11.22
CA GLY A 175 -6.33 -21.76 11.61
C GLY A 175 -6.35 -23.22 11.19
N LEU A 176 -5.83 -23.54 10.00
CA LEU A 176 -5.72 -24.93 9.54
C LEU A 176 -4.71 -25.72 10.36
N LEU A 177 -3.60 -25.09 10.77
CA LEU A 177 -2.62 -25.69 11.68
C LEU A 177 -3.26 -26.02 13.04
N VAL A 178 -4.06 -25.09 13.58
CA VAL A 178 -4.79 -25.29 14.84
C VAL A 178 -5.78 -26.44 14.71
N ALA A 179 -6.59 -26.49 13.65
CA ALA A 179 -7.57 -27.55 13.43
C ALA A 179 -6.90 -28.93 13.31
N TRP A 180 -5.79 -29.03 12.57
CA TRP A 180 -5.00 -30.26 12.46
C TRP A 180 -4.52 -30.75 13.83
N GLN A 181 -3.90 -29.86 14.62
CA GLN A 181 -3.38 -30.23 15.94
C GLN A 181 -4.49 -30.58 16.94
N LEU A 182 -5.66 -29.94 16.85
CA LEU A 182 -6.82 -30.32 17.67
C LEU A 182 -7.34 -31.71 17.31
N HIS A 183 -7.33 -32.08 16.03
CA HIS A 183 -7.71 -33.42 15.58
C HIS A 183 -6.73 -34.49 16.09
N GLU A 184 -5.42 -34.26 16.00
CA GLU A 184 -4.40 -35.16 16.56
C GLU A 184 -4.55 -35.31 18.08
N LEU A 185 -4.87 -34.21 18.77
CA LEU A 185 -5.05 -34.20 20.22
C LEU A 185 -6.31 -34.95 20.65
N MET A 186 -7.39 -34.83 19.88
CA MET A 186 -8.73 -35.37 20.17
C MET A 186 -9.30 -36.11 18.95
N PRO A 187 -8.81 -37.32 18.61
CA PRO A 187 -9.20 -38.03 17.38
C PRO A 187 -10.70 -38.39 17.30
N GLY A 188 -11.39 -38.46 18.43
CA GLY A 188 -12.84 -38.70 18.51
C GLY A 188 -13.70 -37.45 18.28
N ARG A 189 -13.10 -36.28 18.01
CA ARG A 189 -13.80 -35.02 17.72
C ARG A 189 -13.41 -34.48 16.35
N THR A 190 -14.40 -33.94 15.66
CA THR A 190 -14.22 -33.28 14.36
C THR A 190 -14.08 -31.78 14.56
N PHE A 191 -13.06 -31.20 13.92
CA PHE A 191 -12.80 -29.76 13.90
C PHE A 191 -12.81 -29.29 12.46
N HIS A 192 -13.64 -28.29 12.16
CA HIS A 192 -13.66 -27.63 10.87
C HIS A 192 -13.07 -26.23 11.01
N CYS A 193 -12.24 -25.84 10.06
CA CYS A 193 -11.70 -24.50 9.97
C CYS A 193 -12.24 -23.83 8.70
N THR A 194 -12.96 -22.73 8.88
CA THR A 194 -13.41 -21.86 7.80
C THR A 194 -12.50 -20.63 7.76
N VAL A 195 -11.70 -20.50 6.70
CA VAL A 195 -10.85 -19.33 6.49
C VAL A 195 -11.61 -18.32 5.63
N LEU A 196 -12.16 -17.28 6.26
CA LEU A 196 -12.82 -16.16 5.55
C LEU A 196 -11.85 -15.02 5.23
N ALA A 197 -10.66 -15.04 5.83
CA ALA A 197 -9.62 -14.05 5.63
C ALA A 197 -9.33 -13.81 4.13
N THR A 198 -9.14 -12.55 3.75
CA THR A 198 -8.99 -12.15 2.34
C THR A 198 -7.84 -11.16 2.17
N SER A 199 -6.93 -11.44 1.24
CA SER A 199 -5.79 -10.58 0.91
C SER A 199 -6.24 -9.18 0.49
N GLY A 200 -5.56 -8.16 1.01
CA GLY A 200 -5.85 -6.74 0.72
C GLY A 200 -7.07 -6.17 1.42
N HIS A 201 -7.77 -6.94 2.26
CA HIS A 201 -8.87 -6.41 3.05
C HIS A 201 -8.38 -5.72 4.33
N THR A 202 -9.01 -4.61 4.63
CA THR A 202 -9.04 -3.95 5.94
C THR A 202 -9.96 -4.73 6.89
N LEU A 203 -9.85 -4.48 8.20
CA LEU A 203 -10.72 -5.08 9.20
C LEU A 203 -12.20 -4.73 8.97
N ALA A 204 -12.49 -3.51 8.50
CA ALA A 204 -13.85 -3.09 8.16
C ALA A 204 -14.43 -3.87 6.96
N GLN A 205 -13.60 -4.16 5.95
CA GLN A 205 -14.00 -5.04 4.84
C GLN A 205 -14.22 -6.48 5.31
N GLN A 206 -13.39 -6.99 6.23
CA GLN A 206 -13.59 -8.31 6.84
C GLN A 206 -14.89 -8.37 7.66
N HIS A 207 -15.22 -7.33 8.40
CA HIS A 207 -16.49 -7.21 9.10
C HIS A 207 -17.69 -7.30 8.15
N ARG A 208 -17.63 -6.66 6.97
CA ARG A 208 -18.65 -6.81 5.93
C ARG A 208 -18.66 -8.19 5.28
N ALA A 209 -17.49 -8.76 5.01
CA ALA A 209 -17.39 -10.11 4.47
C ALA A 209 -18.06 -11.13 5.39
N LEU A 210 -17.90 -10.98 6.72
CA LEU A 210 -18.58 -11.81 7.72
C LEU A 210 -20.10 -11.67 7.64
N ALA A 211 -20.62 -10.45 7.50
CA ALA A 211 -22.06 -10.23 7.31
C ALA A 211 -22.60 -10.94 6.07
N ALA A 212 -21.79 -11.01 5.01
CA ALA A 212 -22.15 -11.64 3.74
C ALA A 212 -21.84 -13.15 3.66
N ALA A 213 -21.10 -13.72 4.63
CA ALA A 213 -20.55 -15.07 4.54
C ALA A 213 -21.58 -16.21 4.61
N ASN A 214 -22.84 -15.91 4.95
CA ASN A 214 -23.94 -16.86 5.11
C ASN A 214 -23.49 -18.18 5.79
N LEU A 215 -22.90 -18.04 6.98
CA LEU A 215 -22.29 -19.15 7.71
C LEU A 215 -23.31 -20.25 8.00
N ALA A 216 -23.04 -21.47 7.53
CA ALA A 216 -23.95 -22.61 7.72
C ALA A 216 -24.04 -23.09 9.18
N ARG A 217 -23.01 -22.80 9.98
CA ARG A 217 -22.90 -23.19 11.39
C ARG A 217 -22.35 -22.04 12.23
N ARG A 218 -22.75 -22.00 13.50
CA ARG A 218 -22.23 -21.04 14.46
C ARG A 218 -20.77 -21.37 14.79
N PRO A 219 -19.84 -20.41 14.69
CA PRO A 219 -18.47 -20.59 15.16
C PRO A 219 -18.41 -20.91 16.67
N ASP A 220 -17.42 -21.71 17.07
CA ASP A 220 -17.02 -21.92 18.46
C ASP A 220 -15.82 -21.08 18.86
N VAL A 221 -14.91 -20.86 17.90
CA VAL A 221 -13.74 -20.02 18.04
C VAL A 221 -13.70 -19.08 16.84
N VAL A 222 -13.47 -17.80 17.09
CA VAL A 222 -13.21 -16.82 16.03
C VAL A 222 -11.82 -16.23 16.25
N ILE A 223 -10.91 -16.55 15.33
CA ILE A 223 -9.56 -15.99 15.29
C ILE A 223 -9.61 -14.71 14.44
N ILE A 224 -9.24 -13.58 15.03
CA ILE A 224 -9.20 -12.27 14.35
C ILE A 224 -7.74 -11.82 14.23
N TYR A 225 -7.22 -11.83 13.02
CA TYR A 225 -5.82 -11.52 12.71
C TYR A 225 -5.73 -10.54 11.53
N SER A 226 -5.59 -9.23 11.81
CA SER A 226 -5.66 -8.18 10.79
C SER A 226 -4.98 -6.88 11.23
N GLY A 227 -4.47 -6.11 10.27
CA GLY A 227 -4.05 -4.72 10.51
C GLY A 227 -3.09 -4.17 9.46
N HIS A 228 -2.33 -5.01 8.76
CA HIS A 228 -1.32 -4.59 7.79
C HIS A 228 -1.91 -3.73 6.65
N ASN A 229 -3.11 -4.07 6.20
CA ASN A 229 -3.78 -3.36 5.10
C ASN A 229 -4.55 -2.11 5.53
N GLU A 230 -4.48 -1.68 6.80
CA GLU A 230 -5.25 -0.52 7.26
C GLU A 230 -4.88 0.79 6.53
N PHE A 231 -3.69 0.85 5.95
CA PHE A 231 -3.24 1.99 5.16
C PHE A 231 -3.23 1.68 3.67
N THR A 232 -2.51 0.63 3.26
CA THR A 232 -2.25 0.31 1.85
C THR A 232 -3.48 -0.04 1.02
N ALA A 233 -4.54 -0.57 1.63
CA ALA A 233 -5.78 -0.88 0.92
C ALA A 233 -6.68 0.35 0.70
N ARG A 234 -6.41 1.46 1.38
CA ARG A 234 -7.25 2.66 1.33
C ARG A 234 -6.79 3.68 0.30
N LEU A 235 -5.48 3.88 0.19
CA LEU A 235 -4.90 4.90 -0.69
C LEU A 235 -3.76 4.32 -1.52
N PRO A 236 -3.53 4.84 -2.75
CA PRO A 236 -2.46 4.35 -3.61
C PRO A 236 -1.08 4.80 -3.13
N TRP A 237 -0.06 4.01 -3.47
CA TRP A 237 1.36 4.25 -3.21
C TRP A 237 1.91 5.58 -3.76
N SER A 238 1.21 6.18 -4.73
CA SER A 238 1.56 7.47 -5.32
C SER A 238 1.00 8.67 -4.56
N ARG A 239 0.12 8.48 -3.57
CA ARG A 239 -0.50 9.57 -2.80
C ARG A 239 0.55 10.43 -2.10
N GLU A 240 0.42 11.74 -2.19
CA GLU A 240 1.26 12.74 -1.51
C GLU A 240 0.35 13.76 -0.83
N VAL A 241 0.61 14.09 0.44
CA VAL A 241 -0.11 15.16 1.17
C VAL A 241 0.68 16.46 1.12
N ASP A 242 -0.03 17.61 1.16
CA ASP A 242 0.59 18.92 1.33
C ASP A 242 1.10 19.07 2.77
N HIS A 243 2.31 18.57 3.00
CA HIS A 243 2.88 18.40 4.33
C HIS A 243 3.79 19.55 4.77
N TYR A 244 4.59 20.11 3.86
CA TYR A 244 5.57 21.14 4.21
C TYR A 244 4.99 22.53 4.06
N LEU A 245 5.10 23.35 5.10
CA LEU A 245 4.49 24.69 5.13
C LEU A 245 5.01 25.63 4.01
N ASP A 246 6.25 25.44 3.57
CA ASP A 246 6.91 26.21 2.52
C ASP A 246 6.75 25.61 1.11
N ALA A 247 6.10 24.45 0.97
CA ALA A 247 5.84 23.84 -0.34
C ALA A 247 4.73 24.56 -1.12
N ASN A 248 3.93 25.39 -0.45
CA ASN A 248 2.79 26.09 -1.04
C ASN A 248 3.11 27.51 -1.56
N ASP A 249 4.36 27.76 -1.92
CA ASP A 249 4.75 28.92 -2.73
C ASP A 249 4.39 28.68 -4.21
N SER A 250 3.10 28.52 -4.50
CA SER A 250 2.61 28.56 -5.87
C SER A 250 3.09 29.87 -6.51
N THR A 251 3.90 29.78 -7.56
CA THR A 251 4.34 30.95 -8.30
C THR A 251 3.12 31.73 -8.81
N PRO A 252 3.18 33.07 -8.98
CA PRO A 252 2.07 33.82 -9.55
C PRO A 252 1.56 33.24 -10.89
N TRP A 253 2.46 32.63 -11.66
CA TRP A 253 2.16 31.92 -12.89
C TRP A 253 1.33 30.65 -12.68
N GLU A 254 1.67 29.80 -11.71
CA GLU A 254 0.89 28.58 -11.39
C GLU A 254 -0.50 28.92 -10.85
N ARG A 255 -0.64 30.04 -10.12
CA ARG A 255 -1.95 30.54 -9.66
C ARG A 255 -2.83 30.99 -10.83
N ILE A 256 -2.25 31.65 -11.83
CA ILE A 256 -2.95 32.06 -13.06
C ILE A 256 -3.26 30.85 -13.94
N ALA A 257 -2.31 29.94 -14.13
CA ALA A 257 -2.48 28.71 -14.90
C ALA A 257 -3.52 27.77 -14.26
N ALA A 258 -3.69 27.77 -12.94
CA ALA A 258 -4.75 27.04 -12.24
C ALA A 258 -6.16 27.55 -12.54
N LEU A 259 -6.31 28.77 -13.09
CA LEU A 259 -7.60 29.32 -13.51
C LEU A 259 -8.01 28.81 -14.90
N ALA A 260 -7.07 28.46 -15.79
CA ALA A 260 -7.33 28.09 -17.18
C ALA A 260 -8.42 27.00 -17.38
N PRO A 261 -8.48 25.91 -16.58
CA PRO A 261 -9.51 24.88 -16.74
C PRO A 261 -10.94 25.34 -16.41
N ARG A 262 -11.08 26.50 -15.72
CA ARG A 262 -12.38 27.09 -15.42
C ARG A 262 -12.98 27.83 -16.63
N TRP A 263 -12.14 28.24 -17.58
CA TRP A 263 -12.52 29.10 -18.69
C TRP A 263 -12.31 28.45 -20.08
N SER A 264 -11.53 27.36 -20.17
CA SER A 264 -11.28 26.61 -21.41
C SER A 264 -11.57 25.10 -21.23
N PRO A 265 -12.68 24.61 -21.81
CA PRO A 265 -12.97 23.18 -21.95
C PRO A 265 -11.84 22.35 -22.60
N LEU A 266 -11.09 22.93 -23.54
CA LEU A 266 -9.98 22.29 -24.22
C LEU A 266 -8.75 22.13 -23.31
N CYS A 267 -8.34 23.18 -22.58
CA CYS A 267 -7.30 23.07 -21.56
C CYS A 267 -7.66 22.04 -20.49
N ARG A 268 -8.94 22.00 -20.08
CA ARG A 268 -9.43 20.98 -19.15
C ARG A 268 -9.25 19.57 -19.73
N LEU A 269 -9.61 19.35 -21.00
CA LEU A 269 -9.45 18.05 -21.66
C LEU A 269 -7.96 17.63 -21.77
N ILE A 270 -7.08 18.56 -22.17
CA ILE A 270 -5.64 18.32 -22.28
C ILE A 270 -5.04 17.92 -20.93
N ARG A 271 -5.42 18.63 -19.85
CA ARG A 271 -4.95 18.34 -18.50
C ARG A 271 -5.50 17.02 -17.96
N GLU A 272 -6.79 16.74 -18.14
CA GLU A 272 -7.37 15.45 -17.75
C GLU A 272 -6.64 14.29 -18.42
N GLU A 273 -6.35 14.37 -19.71
CA GLU A 273 -5.57 13.35 -20.43
C GLU A 273 -4.11 13.29 -19.95
N ALA A 274 -3.50 14.42 -19.60
CA ALA A 274 -2.16 14.47 -19.03
C ALA A 274 -2.13 13.79 -17.65
N ASP A 275 -3.18 13.97 -16.86
CA ASP A 275 -3.33 13.34 -15.55
C ASP A 275 -3.57 11.84 -15.66
N LYS A 276 -4.32 11.37 -16.66
CA LYS A 276 -4.41 9.94 -16.99
C LYS A 276 -3.02 9.36 -17.30
N CYS A 277 -2.20 10.12 -18.04
CA CYS A 277 -0.82 9.73 -18.27
C CYS A 277 -0.01 9.74 -16.97
N ARG A 278 -0.16 10.73 -16.09
CA ARG A 278 0.53 10.78 -14.79
C ARG A 278 0.15 9.64 -13.86
N VAL A 279 -1.09 9.16 -13.91
CA VAL A 279 -1.55 7.98 -13.16
C VAL A 279 -0.99 6.69 -13.77
N ALA A 280 -0.90 6.62 -15.11
CA ALA A 280 -0.36 5.45 -15.82
C ALA A 280 1.18 5.41 -15.92
N ILE A 281 1.85 6.53 -15.61
CA ILE A 281 3.30 6.65 -15.45
C ILE A 281 3.57 6.43 -13.95
N PRO A 282 4.19 5.31 -13.53
CA PRO A 282 4.70 5.23 -12.17
C PRO A 282 5.60 6.46 -11.88
N PRO A 283 5.54 7.02 -10.66
CA PRO A 283 5.82 8.44 -10.35
C PRO A 283 7.14 8.97 -10.96
N PRO A 284 7.18 10.19 -11.57
CA PRO A 284 8.39 10.66 -12.25
C PRO A 284 9.07 11.89 -11.61
N ARG A 285 10.35 11.73 -11.20
CA ARG A 285 11.56 12.36 -11.77
C ARG A 285 12.80 11.69 -11.13
N GLY A 286 13.52 10.84 -11.87
CA GLY A 286 14.81 10.26 -11.44
C GLY A 286 14.81 8.76 -11.09
N GLY A 287 13.64 8.13 -10.96
CA GLY A 287 13.55 6.75 -10.46
C GLY A 287 13.58 6.77 -8.93
N TYR A 288 12.56 6.18 -8.32
CA TYR A 288 12.36 6.09 -6.86
C TYR A 288 11.90 7.40 -6.19
N ARG A 289 11.39 7.27 -4.95
CA ARG A 289 10.92 8.38 -4.11
C ARG A 289 12.10 9.29 -3.72
N ASN A 290 11.82 10.49 -3.19
CA ASN A 290 12.86 11.30 -2.58
C ASN A 290 13.27 10.71 -1.23
N LEU A 291 14.53 10.88 -0.83
CA LEU A 291 15.00 10.50 0.52
C LEU A 291 14.19 11.22 1.60
N VAL A 292 14.06 12.55 1.47
CA VAL A 292 13.14 13.37 2.26
C VAL A 292 11.86 13.53 1.44
N ASP A 293 10.89 12.68 1.71
CA ASP A 293 9.58 12.61 1.04
C ASP A 293 8.51 13.35 1.86
N VAL A 294 7.24 13.10 1.52
CA VAL A 294 6.05 13.47 2.30
C VAL A 294 5.29 12.21 2.76
N PRO A 295 4.60 12.27 3.91
CA PRO A 295 3.72 11.18 4.32
C PRO A 295 2.56 11.02 3.34
N ALA A 296 1.97 9.83 3.29
CA ALA A 296 0.79 9.59 2.47
C ALA A 296 -0.54 9.87 3.18
N PHE A 297 -0.50 9.99 4.50
CA PHE A 297 -1.65 10.19 5.36
C PHE A 297 -1.41 11.40 6.24
N ALA A 298 -2.41 12.28 6.32
CA ALA A 298 -2.40 13.37 7.27
C ALA A 298 -2.60 12.84 8.72
N PRO A 299 -2.15 13.57 9.76
CA PRO A 299 -2.27 13.10 11.15
C PRO A 299 -3.71 12.84 11.61
N ASP A 300 -4.68 13.58 11.11
CA ASP A 300 -6.11 13.38 11.36
C ASP A 300 -6.66 12.14 10.64
N GLU A 301 -6.26 11.89 9.39
CA GLU A 301 -6.57 10.66 8.65
C GLU A 301 -6.04 9.42 9.36
N TYR A 302 -4.78 9.46 9.82
CA TYR A 302 -4.19 8.36 10.59
C TYR A 302 -5.00 8.06 11.86
N ARG A 303 -5.36 9.09 12.63
CA ARG A 303 -6.20 8.94 13.84
C ARG A 303 -7.56 8.37 13.51
N ALA A 304 -8.20 8.85 12.44
CA ALA A 304 -9.50 8.37 12.01
C ALA A 304 -9.46 6.87 11.65
N ILE A 305 -8.41 6.42 10.94
CA ILE A 305 -8.20 5.00 10.61
C ILE A 305 -8.02 4.19 11.89
N LEU A 306 -7.16 4.63 12.81
CA LEU A 306 -6.91 3.94 14.09
C LEU A 306 -8.19 3.81 14.92
N ASP A 307 -8.95 4.89 15.06
CA ASP A 307 -10.19 4.90 15.82
C ASP A 307 -11.26 4.00 15.15
N GLY A 308 -11.31 4.00 13.81
CA GLY A 308 -12.17 3.12 13.04
C GLY A 308 -11.81 1.65 13.19
N PHE A 309 -10.53 1.35 13.16
CA PHE A 309 -9.99 0.02 13.41
C PHE A 309 -10.37 -0.46 14.82
N GLU A 310 -10.12 0.35 15.86
CA GLU A 310 -10.45 -0.02 17.24
C GLU A 310 -11.96 -0.26 17.41
N ARG A 311 -12.83 0.60 16.85
CA ARG A 311 -14.29 0.40 16.89
C ARG A 311 -14.74 -0.87 16.17
N THR A 312 -14.14 -1.17 15.02
CA THR A 312 -14.48 -2.38 14.26
C THR A 312 -14.04 -3.64 15.00
N LEU A 313 -12.83 -3.63 15.58
CA LEU A 313 -12.32 -4.72 16.39
C LEU A 313 -13.20 -4.95 17.63
N ASP A 314 -13.61 -3.88 18.30
CA ASP A 314 -14.54 -3.92 19.43
C ASP A 314 -15.88 -4.56 19.05
N THR A 315 -16.45 -4.15 17.91
CA THR A 315 -17.72 -4.68 17.37
C THR A 315 -17.62 -6.17 17.07
N LEU A 316 -16.53 -6.61 16.43
CA LEU A 316 -16.30 -8.01 16.11
C LEU A 316 -16.17 -8.87 17.37
N VAL A 317 -15.41 -8.42 18.38
CA VAL A 317 -15.27 -9.15 19.65
C VAL A 317 -16.59 -9.23 20.40
N ALA A 318 -17.33 -8.12 20.49
CA ALA A 318 -18.65 -8.09 21.11
C ALA A 318 -19.62 -9.06 20.42
N TYR A 319 -19.61 -9.08 19.08
CA TYR A 319 -20.39 -10.02 18.30
C TYR A 319 -20.01 -11.49 18.56
N THR A 320 -18.72 -11.82 18.51
CA THR A 320 -18.23 -13.18 18.77
C THR A 320 -18.70 -13.68 20.13
N ARG A 321 -18.61 -12.84 21.16
CA ARG A 321 -19.12 -13.17 22.50
C ARG A 321 -20.63 -13.34 22.53
N ARG A 322 -21.38 -12.48 21.82
CA ARG A 322 -22.85 -12.53 21.74
C ARG A 322 -23.36 -13.85 21.17
N ILE A 323 -22.65 -14.42 20.20
CA ILE A 323 -22.99 -15.73 19.62
C ILE A 323 -22.44 -16.92 20.44
N GLY A 324 -21.82 -16.65 21.60
CA GLY A 324 -21.25 -17.69 22.47
C GLY A 324 -19.95 -18.32 21.98
N ALA A 325 -19.27 -17.70 21.01
CA ALA A 325 -17.98 -18.14 20.51
C ALA A 325 -16.83 -17.52 21.32
N LEU A 326 -15.66 -18.17 21.31
CA LEU A 326 -14.43 -17.67 21.91
C LEU A 326 -13.68 -16.74 20.93
N PRO A 327 -13.58 -15.43 21.22
CA PRO A 327 -12.71 -14.54 20.46
C PRO A 327 -11.24 -14.75 20.84
N ILE A 328 -10.39 -14.98 19.84
CA ILE A 328 -8.93 -14.98 19.95
C ILE A 328 -8.39 -13.91 19.00
N LEU A 329 -7.77 -12.87 19.56
CA LEU A 329 -7.13 -11.81 18.80
C LEU A 329 -5.66 -12.16 18.57
N ILE A 330 -5.18 -11.98 17.34
CA ILE A 330 -3.74 -11.98 17.03
C ILE A 330 -3.42 -10.56 16.59
N ALA A 331 -2.65 -9.82 17.38
CA ALA A 331 -2.12 -8.52 16.96
C ALA A 331 -0.92 -8.74 16.04
N PRO A 332 -0.98 -8.39 14.74
CA PRO A 332 0.09 -8.66 13.79
C PRO A 332 1.46 -8.07 14.17
N ALA A 333 2.50 -8.85 13.89
CA ALA A 333 3.89 -8.41 13.83
C ALA A 333 4.31 -8.22 12.37
N GLY A 334 5.31 -7.37 12.13
CA GLY A 334 5.94 -7.24 10.82
C GLY A 334 7.42 -7.62 10.87
N ASN A 335 8.03 -7.77 9.70
CA ASN A 335 9.47 -7.89 9.57
C ASN A 335 10.11 -6.52 9.84
N ASP A 336 10.48 -6.29 11.09
CA ASP A 336 10.99 -4.99 11.52
C ASP A 336 12.47 -4.82 11.17
N SER A 337 13.22 -5.92 11.06
CA SER A 337 14.70 -5.90 10.94
C SER A 337 15.16 -5.86 9.48
N ASP A 338 14.56 -6.69 8.63
CA ASP A 338 15.00 -6.86 7.24
C ASP A 338 14.08 -6.18 6.21
N TYR A 339 13.03 -5.49 6.63
CA TYR A 339 12.15 -4.76 5.73
C TYR A 339 12.12 -3.26 6.03
N GLU A 340 12.52 -2.48 5.04
CA GLU A 340 12.86 -1.08 5.18
C GLU A 340 11.61 -0.21 5.09
N PRO A 341 11.62 1.00 5.68
CA PRO A 341 10.48 1.89 5.59
C PRO A 341 10.23 2.31 4.14
N ASN A 342 8.95 2.47 3.80
CA ASN A 342 8.54 2.94 2.48
C ASN A 342 8.86 4.42 2.32
N ARG A 343 8.51 5.26 3.28
CA ARG A 343 8.74 6.71 3.18
C ARG A 343 9.28 7.29 4.46
N SER A 344 10.19 8.25 4.29
CA SER A 344 10.75 9.05 5.37
C SER A 344 10.54 10.52 5.07
N TYR A 345 10.12 11.26 6.09
CA TYR A 345 9.78 12.67 5.97
C TYR A 345 10.22 13.40 7.24
N LEU A 346 10.31 14.72 7.16
CA LEU A 346 10.71 15.58 8.28
C LEU A 346 9.49 16.32 8.84
N PRO A 347 9.56 16.94 10.03
CA PRO A 347 8.48 17.76 10.56
C PRO A 347 7.99 18.82 9.57
N GLU A 348 6.68 19.11 9.55
CA GLU A 348 6.00 20.01 8.58
C GLU A 348 6.63 21.41 8.49
N ALA A 349 7.17 21.91 9.61
CA ALA A 349 7.78 23.23 9.72
C ALA A 349 9.23 23.30 9.22
N THR A 350 9.84 22.16 8.86
CA THR A 350 11.25 22.10 8.44
C THR A 350 11.42 22.79 7.09
N PRO A 351 12.17 23.89 6.93
CA PRO A 351 12.32 24.60 5.66
C PRO A 351 13.05 23.78 4.58
N SER A 352 12.77 24.06 3.30
CA SER A 352 13.38 23.40 2.14
C SER A 352 14.91 23.39 2.14
N SER A 353 15.54 24.48 2.59
CA SER A 353 17.00 24.57 2.74
C SER A 353 17.53 23.58 3.78
N GLU A 354 16.84 23.42 4.91
CA GLU A 354 17.18 22.46 5.97
C GLU A 354 16.90 21.03 5.53
N ARG A 355 15.80 20.76 4.82
CA ARG A 355 15.51 19.44 4.24
C ARG A 355 16.64 19.01 3.29
N ALA A 356 17.12 19.92 2.45
CA ALA A 356 18.24 19.65 1.55
C ALA A 356 19.57 19.45 2.31
N ALA A 357 19.81 20.19 3.40
CA ALA A 357 20.98 19.99 4.25
C ALA A 357 20.95 18.63 4.95
N PHE A 358 19.82 18.28 5.56
CA PHE A 358 19.58 16.99 6.19
C PHE A 358 19.84 15.83 5.21
N ALA A 359 19.29 15.91 3.99
CA ALA A 359 19.52 14.88 2.97
C ALA A 359 21.01 14.70 2.62
N ARG A 360 21.78 15.79 2.49
CA ARG A 360 23.23 15.71 2.22
C ARG A 360 23.99 15.08 3.39
N GLU A 361 23.68 15.49 4.62
CA GLU A 361 24.34 14.98 5.82
C GLU A 361 24.01 13.50 6.06
N PHE A 362 22.75 13.10 5.81
CA PHE A 362 22.32 11.71 5.85
C PHE A 362 23.11 10.85 4.85
N LEU A 363 23.22 11.29 3.59
CA LEU A 363 23.95 10.55 2.57
C LEU A 363 25.45 10.47 2.88
N ALA A 364 26.03 11.51 3.49
CA ALA A 364 27.41 11.48 3.96
C ALA A 364 27.61 10.47 5.12
N ALA A 365 26.65 10.36 6.05
CA ALA A 365 26.67 9.33 7.08
C ALA A 365 26.55 7.92 6.48
N ARG A 366 25.71 7.76 5.45
CA ARG A 366 25.50 6.49 4.76
C ARG A 366 26.76 5.96 4.07
N GLN A 367 27.56 6.85 3.46
CA GLN A 367 28.84 6.47 2.86
C GLN A 367 29.85 5.87 3.86
N LEU A 368 29.70 6.21 5.14
CA LEU A 368 30.59 5.73 6.21
C LEU A 368 30.20 4.37 6.76
N GLU A 369 28.99 3.86 6.49
CA GLU A 369 28.50 2.61 7.10
C GLU A 369 29.44 1.41 6.88
N ALA A 370 30.03 1.30 5.69
CA ALA A 370 30.94 0.22 5.34
C ALA A 370 32.40 0.44 5.79
N THR A 371 32.80 1.68 6.08
CA THR A 371 34.21 2.05 6.30
C THR A 371 34.50 2.52 7.73
N ASP A 372 33.58 3.26 8.34
CA ASP A 372 33.58 3.70 9.73
C ASP A 372 32.14 3.66 10.29
N PRO A 373 31.63 2.46 10.61
CA PRO A 373 30.26 2.29 11.12
C PRO A 373 30.02 3.04 12.44
N ALA A 374 31.06 3.22 13.25
CA ALA A 374 30.95 3.95 14.53
C ALA A 374 30.74 5.45 14.31
N GLU A 375 31.46 6.07 13.36
CA GLU A 375 31.22 7.46 12.96
C GLU A 375 29.87 7.61 12.26
N SER A 376 29.49 6.67 11.38
CA SER A 376 28.17 6.67 10.74
C SER A 376 27.04 6.72 11.77
N LEU A 377 27.09 5.83 12.78
CA LEU A 377 26.12 5.78 13.87
C LEU A 377 26.11 7.08 14.70
N ARG A 378 27.28 7.69 14.99
CA ARG A 378 27.35 9.00 15.65
C ARG A 378 26.65 10.10 14.86
N ARG A 379 26.85 10.13 13.53
CA ARG A 379 26.21 11.12 12.64
C ARG A 379 24.70 10.93 12.57
N TYR A 380 24.22 9.69 12.48
CA TYR A 380 22.79 9.41 12.54
C TYR A 380 22.17 9.87 13.87
N ARG A 381 22.79 9.57 15.01
CA ARG A 381 22.33 10.06 16.32
C ARG A 381 22.28 11.60 16.39
N SER A 382 23.26 12.29 15.78
CA SER A 382 23.26 13.75 15.71
C SER A 382 22.20 14.33 14.77
N LEU A 383 21.83 13.62 13.70
CA LEU A 383 20.73 13.99 12.82
C LEU A 383 19.38 13.81 13.54
N ASP A 384 19.17 12.67 14.19
CA ASP A 384 17.95 12.37 14.95
C ASP A 384 17.70 13.38 16.07
N ALA A 385 18.75 13.75 16.82
CA ALA A 385 18.66 14.75 17.89
C ALA A 385 18.24 16.15 17.41
N ARG A 386 18.47 16.49 16.12
CA ARG A 386 18.06 17.78 15.53
C ARG A 386 16.71 17.70 14.84
N GLN A 387 16.43 16.57 14.21
CA GLN A 387 15.27 16.36 13.35
C GLN A 387 14.75 14.94 13.59
N THR A 388 13.90 14.80 14.61
CA THR A 388 13.31 13.52 15.00
C THR A 388 12.28 13.04 13.99
N GLY A 389 12.06 11.73 13.93
CA GLY A 389 10.93 11.15 13.21
C GLY A 389 11.25 10.68 11.78
N PHE A 390 12.54 10.60 11.43
CA PHE A 390 12.97 10.16 10.10
C PHE A 390 13.18 8.63 10.05
N ALA A 391 12.18 7.89 9.53
CA ALA A 391 12.14 6.43 9.57
C ALA A 391 13.39 5.71 9.04
N GLU A 392 13.89 6.12 7.87
CA GLU A 392 15.06 5.50 7.22
C GLU A 392 16.31 5.61 8.10
N LEU A 393 16.46 6.69 8.86
CA LEU A 393 17.59 6.87 9.77
C LEU A 393 17.56 5.83 10.90
N HIS A 394 16.38 5.50 11.42
CA HIS A 394 16.22 4.41 12.38
C HIS A 394 16.51 3.05 11.74
N HIS A 395 16.09 2.81 10.50
CA HIS A 395 16.45 1.59 9.76
C HIS A 395 17.96 1.42 9.64
N ARG A 396 18.69 2.48 9.26
CA ARG A 396 20.17 2.42 9.18
C ARG A 396 20.81 2.18 10.54
N MET A 397 20.34 2.87 11.59
CA MET A 397 20.86 2.65 12.94
C MET A 397 20.62 1.23 13.42
N ALA A 398 19.46 0.64 13.15
CA ALA A 398 19.15 -0.75 13.51
C ALA A 398 20.21 -1.72 12.96
N ARG A 399 20.49 -1.61 11.66
CA ARG A 399 21.51 -2.41 10.97
C ARG A 399 22.92 -2.22 11.54
N LEU A 400 23.29 -0.98 11.86
CA LEU A 400 24.61 -0.69 12.46
C LEU A 400 24.73 -1.24 13.88
N THR A 401 23.67 -1.14 14.69
CA THR A 401 23.65 -1.69 16.05
C THR A 401 23.68 -3.21 16.03
N GLU A 402 22.93 -3.83 15.12
CA GLU A 402 22.96 -5.27 14.87
C GLU A 402 24.37 -5.74 14.51
N ALA A 403 25.02 -5.10 13.53
CA ALA A 403 26.38 -5.43 13.13
C ALA A 403 27.41 -5.28 14.26
N SER A 404 27.12 -4.45 15.27
CA SER A 404 27.97 -4.26 16.46
C SER A 404 27.65 -5.21 17.63
N GLY A 405 26.62 -6.06 17.50
CA GLY A 405 26.14 -6.96 18.55
C GLY A 405 25.20 -6.32 19.58
N ASP A 406 24.73 -5.09 19.34
CA ASP A 406 23.70 -4.42 20.16
C ASP A 406 22.31 -4.78 19.63
N TRP A 407 21.86 -5.98 19.97
CA TRP A 407 20.59 -6.54 19.48
C TRP A 407 19.37 -5.77 20.00
N GLU A 408 19.38 -5.37 21.27
CA GLU A 408 18.31 -4.57 21.87
C GLU A 408 18.26 -3.16 21.26
N GLY A 409 19.41 -2.55 20.99
CA GLY A 409 19.51 -1.33 20.20
C GLY A 409 18.91 -1.51 18.80
N SER A 410 19.24 -2.61 18.13
CA SER A 410 18.70 -2.92 16.80
C SER A 410 17.18 -3.03 16.83
N TYR A 411 16.64 -3.85 17.74
CA TYR A 411 15.20 -4.04 17.90
C TYR A 411 14.46 -2.72 18.15
N ARG A 412 14.96 -1.86 19.05
CA ARG A 412 14.36 -0.55 19.33
C ARG A 412 14.37 0.37 18.10
N HIS A 413 15.46 0.38 17.34
CA HIS A 413 15.55 1.19 16.14
C HIS A 413 14.68 0.64 15.00
N ALA A 414 14.59 -0.69 14.85
CA ALA A 414 13.71 -1.35 13.89
C ALA A 414 12.22 -1.03 14.15
N LEU A 415 11.79 -1.08 15.42
CA LEU A 415 10.45 -0.65 15.84
C LEU A 415 10.18 0.81 15.50
N ALA A 416 11.13 1.71 15.79
CA ALA A 416 10.99 3.12 15.46
C ALA A 416 10.90 3.36 13.94
N ALA A 417 11.68 2.63 13.14
CA ALA A 417 11.62 2.72 11.68
C ALA A 417 10.24 2.32 11.13
N ARG A 418 9.62 1.26 11.69
CA ARG A 418 8.24 0.89 11.36
C ARG A 418 7.26 2.00 11.72
N ASP A 419 7.29 2.47 12.96
CA ASP A 419 6.26 3.37 13.49
C ASP A 419 6.32 4.76 12.85
N LEU A 420 7.49 5.16 12.35
CA LEU A 420 7.73 6.43 11.67
C LEU A 420 7.49 6.37 10.15
N ASP A 421 7.21 5.19 9.58
CA ASP A 421 7.04 5.03 8.13
C ASP A 421 5.88 5.89 7.60
N GLY A 422 6.17 6.77 6.65
CA GLY A 422 5.18 7.65 6.02
C GLY A 422 4.18 6.93 5.11
N TYR A 423 4.39 5.63 4.84
CA TYR A 423 3.45 4.76 4.17
C TYR A 423 3.44 3.36 4.83
N PRO A 424 2.74 3.20 5.96
CA PRO A 424 2.80 1.96 6.72
C PRO A 424 2.25 0.76 5.93
N GLN A 425 3.03 -0.32 5.91
CA GLN A 425 2.57 -1.68 5.54
C GLN A 425 2.57 -2.63 6.72
N ARG A 426 3.56 -2.45 7.60
CA ARG A 426 3.66 -3.15 8.88
C ARG A 426 2.74 -2.46 9.88
N LEU A 427 2.05 -3.25 10.70
CA LEU A 427 1.09 -2.71 11.66
C LEU A 427 1.82 -1.84 12.70
N PRO A 428 1.51 -0.53 12.80
CA PRO A 428 2.18 0.34 13.76
C PRO A 428 1.85 -0.03 15.22
N THR A 429 2.73 0.32 16.15
CA THR A 429 2.54 0.07 17.60
C THR A 429 1.21 0.62 18.14
N SER A 430 0.74 1.76 17.61
CA SER A 430 -0.54 2.37 18.01
C SER A 430 -1.75 1.44 17.81
N PHE A 431 -1.73 0.60 16.77
CA PHE A 431 -2.76 -0.41 16.50
C PHE A 431 -2.58 -1.66 17.37
N GLN A 432 -1.33 -2.07 17.64
CA GLN A 432 -1.06 -3.13 18.63
C GLN A 432 -1.60 -2.74 20.02
N LEU A 433 -1.48 -1.46 20.40
CA LEU A 433 -2.08 -0.94 21.64
C LEU A 433 -3.61 -0.93 21.58
N ALA A 434 -4.23 -0.71 20.42
CA ALA A 434 -5.69 -0.82 20.26
C ALA A 434 -6.17 -2.26 20.52
N TYR A 435 -5.44 -3.27 20.02
CA TYR A 435 -5.68 -4.66 20.36
C TYR A 435 -5.66 -4.91 21.87
N ARG A 436 -4.62 -4.42 22.58
CA ARG A 436 -4.51 -4.57 24.04
C ARG A 436 -5.69 -3.92 24.78
N ARG A 437 -6.11 -2.72 24.34
CA ARG A 437 -7.29 -2.03 24.91
C ARG A 437 -8.58 -2.81 24.71
N VAL A 438 -8.84 -3.30 23.50
CA VAL A 438 -10.04 -4.11 23.18
C VAL A 438 -10.01 -5.42 23.96
N ALA A 439 -8.86 -6.09 24.01
CA ALA A 439 -8.70 -7.33 24.76
C ALA A 439 -9.03 -7.17 26.24
N ALA A 440 -8.47 -6.14 26.88
CA ALA A 440 -8.75 -5.79 28.26
C ALA A 440 -10.24 -5.48 28.48
N ARG A 441 -10.86 -4.69 27.59
CA ARG A 441 -12.27 -4.29 27.68
C ARG A 441 -13.24 -5.49 27.64
N HIS A 442 -12.94 -6.49 26.81
CA HIS A 442 -13.81 -7.65 26.60
C HIS A 442 -13.37 -8.90 27.37
N ALA A 443 -12.27 -8.84 28.13
CA ALA A 443 -11.59 -9.99 28.71
C ALA A 443 -11.41 -11.14 27.69
N CYS A 444 -11.09 -10.80 26.43
CA CYS A 444 -10.81 -11.78 25.39
C CYS A 444 -9.32 -12.10 25.30
N THR A 445 -8.99 -13.24 24.70
CA THR A 445 -7.59 -13.67 24.55
C THR A 445 -6.91 -12.79 23.50
N LEU A 446 -5.75 -12.25 23.84
CA LEU A 446 -4.86 -11.57 22.91
C LEU A 446 -3.52 -12.33 22.82
N ILE A 447 -3.14 -12.66 21.60
CA ILE A 447 -1.80 -13.13 21.24
C ILE A 447 -1.06 -11.93 20.67
N ASP A 448 -0.02 -11.49 21.36
CA ASP A 448 0.85 -10.41 20.92
C ASP A 448 1.93 -10.99 19.99
N ALA A 449 1.69 -11.01 18.67
CA ALA A 449 2.62 -11.62 17.73
C ALA A 449 4.00 -10.95 17.76
N GLN A 450 4.08 -9.66 18.13
CA GLN A 450 5.36 -8.97 18.28
C GLN A 450 6.17 -9.62 19.39
N ALA A 451 5.56 -9.85 20.55
CA ALA A 451 6.20 -10.52 21.68
C ALA A 451 6.54 -11.98 21.37
N VAL A 452 5.65 -12.71 20.68
CA VAL A 452 5.93 -14.09 20.23
C VAL A 452 7.17 -14.11 19.36
N PHE A 453 7.22 -13.26 18.33
CA PHE A 453 8.30 -13.25 17.35
C PHE A 453 9.62 -12.74 17.93
N HIS A 454 9.58 -11.73 18.80
CA HIS A 454 10.75 -11.31 19.58
C HIS A 454 11.29 -12.45 20.46
N ALA A 455 10.42 -13.29 21.03
CA ALA A 455 10.86 -14.40 21.87
C ALA A 455 11.41 -15.62 21.10
N VAL A 456 11.04 -15.81 19.83
CA VAL A 456 11.49 -16.96 19.00
C VAL A 456 12.49 -16.59 17.91
N GLY A 457 12.65 -15.29 17.63
CA GLY A 457 13.60 -14.73 16.68
C GLY A 457 15.03 -14.88 17.17
N GLU A 458 15.96 -14.94 16.22
CA GLU A 458 17.38 -14.98 16.55
C GLU A 458 17.79 -13.63 17.15
N HIS A 459 18.45 -13.66 18.31
CA HIS A 459 18.81 -12.47 19.09
C HIS A 459 17.66 -11.51 19.45
N GLY A 460 16.40 -11.96 19.33
CA GLY A 460 15.22 -11.13 19.53
C GLY A 460 14.81 -10.28 18.33
N LEU A 461 15.39 -10.51 17.15
CA LEU A 461 15.08 -9.76 15.95
C LEU A 461 13.93 -10.39 15.16
N LEU A 462 13.13 -9.53 14.53
CA LEU A 462 12.04 -9.93 13.64
C LEU A 462 12.52 -9.78 12.21
N ASP A 463 13.08 -10.85 11.67
CA ASP A 463 13.90 -10.87 10.46
C ASP A 463 13.32 -11.83 9.39
N ASP A 464 14.08 -12.05 8.33
CA ASP A 464 13.71 -12.96 7.24
C ASP A 464 13.64 -14.44 7.68
N HIS A 465 14.02 -14.85 8.89
CA HIS A 465 13.73 -16.21 9.38
C HIS A 465 12.26 -16.38 9.80
N LEU A 466 11.59 -15.28 10.12
CA LEU A 466 10.20 -15.26 10.58
C LEU A 466 9.22 -14.78 9.52
N PHE A 467 9.71 -14.14 8.45
CA PHE A 467 8.87 -13.57 7.39
C PHE A 467 9.41 -13.86 5.99
N HIS A 468 8.52 -13.90 4.99
CA HIS A 468 8.91 -13.88 3.57
C HIS A 468 9.15 -12.48 3.04
N ASP A 469 8.49 -11.50 3.63
CA ASP A 469 8.51 -10.11 3.23
C ASP A 469 8.29 -9.18 4.42
N GLY A 470 7.74 -7.99 4.21
CA GLY A 470 7.44 -7.05 5.29
C GLY A 470 6.39 -7.53 6.29
N VAL A 471 5.48 -8.45 5.93
CA VAL A 471 4.25 -8.71 6.70
C VAL A 471 3.81 -10.19 6.74
N HIS A 472 4.25 -11.03 5.80
CA HIS A 472 3.78 -12.41 5.69
C HIS A 472 4.71 -13.37 6.45
N PRO A 473 4.23 -14.04 7.51
CA PRO A 473 5.08 -14.94 8.28
C PRO A 473 5.54 -16.14 7.44
N ALA A 474 6.82 -16.48 7.57
CA ALA A 474 7.37 -17.73 7.08
C ALA A 474 6.82 -18.92 7.88
N LEU A 475 7.06 -20.15 7.42
CA LEU A 475 6.56 -21.37 8.07
C LEU A 475 6.83 -21.40 9.59
N ARG A 476 8.01 -20.92 10.03
CA ARG A 476 8.37 -20.82 11.45
C ARG A 476 7.41 -19.88 12.21
N GLY A 477 7.11 -18.72 11.64
CA GLY A 477 6.17 -17.76 12.22
C GLY A 477 4.73 -18.28 12.22
N GLN A 478 4.29 -18.95 11.14
CA GLN A 478 2.98 -19.60 11.07
C GLN A 478 2.80 -20.64 12.18
N ILE A 479 3.81 -21.49 12.38
CA ILE A 479 3.84 -22.49 13.46
C ILE A 479 3.81 -21.82 14.83
N ALA A 480 4.64 -20.81 15.07
CA ALA A 480 4.68 -20.10 16.35
C ALA A 480 3.32 -19.51 16.73
N LEU A 481 2.64 -18.83 15.79
CA LEU A 481 1.31 -18.28 16.04
C LEU A 481 0.25 -19.37 16.29
N ALA A 482 0.28 -20.47 15.53
CA ALA A 482 -0.66 -21.58 15.73
C ALA A 482 -0.50 -22.24 17.11
N GLN A 483 0.75 -22.39 17.59
CA GLN A 483 1.03 -22.88 18.94
C GLN A 483 0.42 -21.98 20.02
N GLU A 484 0.52 -20.66 19.87
CA GLU A 484 -0.09 -19.72 20.83
C GLU A 484 -1.63 -19.76 20.80
N VAL A 485 -2.24 -20.01 19.64
CA VAL A 485 -3.69 -20.22 19.57
C VAL A 485 -4.10 -21.50 20.30
N LEU A 486 -3.36 -22.61 20.12
CA LEU A 486 -3.62 -23.86 20.84
C LEU A 486 -3.45 -23.70 22.35
N GLN A 487 -2.42 -22.97 22.75
CA GLN A 487 -2.14 -22.58 24.13
C GLN A 487 -3.30 -21.77 24.72
N ALA A 488 -3.83 -20.80 23.99
CA ALA A 488 -4.99 -20.02 24.41
C ALA A 488 -6.28 -20.86 24.53
N ILE A 489 -6.54 -21.79 23.61
CA ILE A 489 -7.71 -22.69 23.66
C ILE A 489 -7.62 -23.58 24.90
N ARG A 490 -6.43 -24.13 25.18
CA ARG A 490 -6.16 -24.92 26.40
C ARG A 490 -6.42 -24.12 27.66
N ASP A 491 -5.83 -22.93 27.78
CA ASP A 491 -5.91 -22.12 29.00
C ASP A 491 -7.35 -21.64 29.27
N ARG A 492 -8.16 -21.50 28.21
CA ARG A 492 -9.60 -21.25 28.31
C ARG A 492 -10.44 -22.49 28.57
N SER A 493 -9.84 -23.68 28.61
CA SER A 493 -10.54 -24.99 28.64
C SER A 493 -11.62 -25.10 27.57
N ALA A 494 -11.38 -24.47 26.41
CA ALA A 494 -12.34 -24.38 25.33
C ALA A 494 -12.31 -25.65 24.46
N LEU A 495 -13.36 -25.84 23.67
CA LEU A 495 -13.47 -26.97 22.74
C LEU A 495 -13.32 -28.36 23.39
N GLY A 496 -13.66 -28.50 24.67
CA GLY A 496 -13.57 -29.78 25.38
C GLY A 496 -12.13 -30.26 25.58
N TRP A 497 -11.18 -29.33 25.69
CA TRP A 497 -9.77 -29.64 25.89
C TRP A 497 -9.56 -30.67 27.03
N PRO A 498 -8.83 -31.78 26.82
CA PRO A 498 -8.66 -32.81 27.84
C PRO A 498 -7.89 -32.31 29.07
N ALA A 499 -8.45 -32.53 30.26
CA ALA A 499 -7.84 -32.09 31.51
C ALA A 499 -6.41 -32.65 31.68
N GLY A 500 -5.49 -31.79 32.09
CA GLY A 500 -4.08 -32.14 32.31
C GLY A 500 -3.24 -32.37 31.05
N ARG A 501 -3.82 -32.26 29.84
CA ARG A 501 -3.08 -32.45 28.59
C ARG A 501 -2.45 -31.13 28.13
N PRO A 502 -1.12 -31.07 27.91
CA PRO A 502 -0.47 -29.83 27.48
C PRO A 502 -0.81 -29.48 26.03
N ALA A 503 -0.63 -28.20 25.67
CA ALA A 503 -0.68 -27.76 24.28
C ALA A 503 0.43 -28.45 23.48
N PRO A 504 0.14 -28.98 22.28
CA PRO A 504 1.16 -29.65 21.49
C PRO A 504 2.18 -28.65 20.93
N VAL A 505 3.41 -29.11 20.79
CA VAL A 505 4.48 -28.40 20.07
C VAL A 505 4.53 -28.99 18.66
N ILE A 506 4.43 -28.13 17.66
CA ILE A 506 4.34 -28.54 16.26
C ILE A 506 5.76 -28.75 15.72
N ASP A 507 6.06 -29.98 15.30
CA ASP A 507 7.29 -30.27 14.55
C ASP A 507 7.18 -29.70 13.12
N PRO A 508 8.09 -28.80 12.69
CA PRO A 508 8.07 -28.24 11.34
C PRO A 508 8.15 -29.30 10.23
N LYS A 509 8.82 -30.44 10.46
CA LYS A 509 8.89 -31.53 9.47
C LYS A 509 7.54 -32.23 9.33
N ALA A 510 6.90 -32.58 10.44
CA ALA A 510 5.55 -33.12 10.45
C ALA A 510 4.54 -32.16 9.80
N CYS A 511 4.66 -30.86 10.10
CA CYS A 511 3.83 -29.82 9.47
C CYS A 511 4.02 -29.79 7.95
N ALA A 512 5.26 -29.73 7.47
CA ALA A 512 5.54 -29.70 6.04
C ALA A 512 5.04 -30.97 5.32
N ALA A 513 5.15 -32.13 5.96
CA ALA A 513 4.62 -33.39 5.44
C ALA A 513 3.08 -33.40 5.39
N GLN A 514 2.42 -32.99 6.49
CA GLN A 514 0.96 -32.96 6.62
C GLN A 514 0.31 -32.08 5.54
N PHE A 515 0.88 -30.90 5.29
CA PHE A 515 0.34 -29.94 4.34
C PHE A 515 0.97 -30.05 2.94
N HIS A 516 1.73 -31.13 2.69
CA HIS A 516 2.34 -31.42 1.40
C HIS A 516 3.15 -30.24 0.83
N LEU A 517 4.00 -29.62 1.65
CA LEU A 517 4.91 -28.55 1.25
C LEU A 517 6.08 -29.10 0.41
N THR A 518 5.74 -29.59 -0.78
CA THR A 518 6.67 -30.12 -1.79
C THR A 518 7.57 -29.02 -2.36
N PRO A 519 8.63 -29.35 -3.12
CA PRO A 519 9.44 -28.35 -3.83
C PRO A 519 8.59 -27.36 -4.64
N TRP A 520 7.49 -27.81 -5.25
CA TRP A 520 6.57 -26.94 -5.99
C TRP A 520 5.89 -25.87 -5.10
N ALA A 521 5.56 -26.21 -3.85
CA ALA A 521 5.03 -25.21 -2.92
C ALA A 521 6.07 -24.11 -2.66
N TRP A 522 7.34 -24.49 -2.45
CA TRP A 522 8.44 -23.54 -2.25
C TRP A 522 8.77 -22.71 -3.50
N GLU A 523 8.58 -23.24 -4.71
CA GLU A 523 8.62 -22.44 -5.94
C GLU A 523 7.55 -21.34 -5.92
N LYS A 524 6.33 -21.64 -5.45
CA LYS A 524 5.26 -20.63 -5.34
C LYS A 524 5.58 -19.56 -4.30
N VAL A 525 6.13 -19.96 -3.15
CA VAL A 525 6.65 -19.02 -2.14
C VAL A 525 7.73 -18.11 -2.73
N CYS A 526 8.67 -18.66 -3.52
CA CYS A 526 9.69 -17.84 -4.18
C CYS A 526 9.09 -16.86 -5.20
N ASN A 527 8.15 -17.32 -6.04
CA ASN A 527 7.44 -16.45 -6.98
C ASN A 527 6.68 -15.32 -6.29
N PHE A 528 6.08 -15.61 -5.13
CA PHE A 528 5.44 -14.61 -4.30
C PHE A 528 6.45 -13.56 -3.81
N GLY A 529 7.59 -13.99 -3.27
CA GLY A 529 8.67 -13.07 -2.86
C GLY A 529 9.14 -12.18 -4.02
N ILE A 530 9.37 -12.75 -5.21
CA ILE A 530 9.73 -11.98 -6.42
C ILE A 530 8.69 -10.90 -6.70
N MET A 531 7.41 -11.29 -6.74
CA MET A 531 6.29 -10.38 -7.03
C MET A 531 6.15 -9.28 -5.97
N PHE A 532 6.25 -9.63 -4.69
CA PHE A 532 6.13 -8.67 -3.60
C PHE A 532 7.22 -7.60 -3.66
N TYR A 533 8.48 -8.01 -3.82
CA TYR A 533 9.59 -7.05 -3.89
C TYR A 533 9.60 -6.24 -5.20
N ASP A 534 9.08 -6.79 -6.30
CA ASP A 534 8.88 -6.05 -7.57
C ASP A 534 7.79 -4.97 -7.43
N LEU A 535 6.69 -5.28 -6.76
CA LEU A 535 5.61 -4.31 -6.51
C LEU A 535 6.02 -3.21 -5.54
N THR A 536 6.91 -3.52 -4.59
CA THR A 536 7.23 -2.61 -3.48
C THR A 536 8.56 -1.86 -3.67
N GLU A 537 9.46 -2.25 -4.58
CA GLU A 537 10.74 -1.54 -4.79
C GLU A 537 10.56 -0.06 -5.13
N GLY A 538 9.49 0.31 -5.83
CA GLY A 538 9.18 1.70 -6.20
C GLY A 538 8.62 2.57 -5.07
N ALA A 539 8.31 1.99 -3.91
CA ALA A 539 7.68 2.70 -2.81
C ALA A 539 8.64 3.56 -1.98
N ARG A 540 9.96 3.33 -2.10
CA ARG A 540 11.02 3.98 -1.32
C ARG A 540 12.02 4.73 -2.19
N TYR A 541 12.94 5.47 -1.55
CA TYR A 541 13.95 6.28 -2.26
C TYR A 541 15.13 5.46 -2.78
N ASP A 542 15.51 4.41 -2.05
CA ASP A 542 16.57 3.48 -2.45
C ASP A 542 16.02 2.05 -2.50
N PRO A 543 15.90 1.45 -3.68
CA PRO A 543 15.32 0.12 -3.86
C PRO A 543 16.32 -1.03 -3.65
N SER A 544 17.61 -0.74 -3.44
CA SER A 544 18.70 -1.70 -3.66
C SER A 544 18.55 -2.98 -2.83
N GLU A 545 18.15 -2.84 -1.57
CA GLU A 545 17.87 -3.94 -0.65
C GLU A 545 16.68 -4.79 -1.14
N ARG A 546 15.55 -4.18 -1.54
CA ARG A 546 14.40 -4.89 -2.14
C ARG A 546 14.73 -5.58 -3.46
N VAL A 547 15.52 -4.94 -4.32
CA VAL A 547 16.02 -5.52 -5.58
C VAL A 547 16.91 -6.73 -5.30
N ALA A 548 17.79 -6.64 -4.30
CA ALA A 548 18.65 -7.75 -3.89
C ALA A 548 17.81 -8.94 -3.39
N LYS A 549 16.79 -8.69 -2.57
CA LYS A 549 15.86 -9.72 -2.11
C LYS A 549 15.08 -10.35 -3.26
N ARG A 550 14.54 -9.54 -4.17
CA ARG A 550 13.86 -10.03 -5.39
C ARG A 550 14.76 -10.97 -6.20
N HIS A 551 16.02 -10.60 -6.37
CA HIS A 551 17.00 -11.42 -7.07
C HIS A 551 17.32 -12.71 -6.30
N ALA A 552 17.47 -12.66 -4.97
CA ALA A 552 17.70 -13.84 -4.14
C ALA A 552 16.54 -14.85 -4.24
N PHE A 553 15.27 -14.39 -4.20
CA PHE A 553 14.12 -15.26 -4.47
C PHE A 553 14.13 -15.83 -5.90
N GLY A 554 14.53 -15.04 -6.90
CA GLY A 554 14.72 -15.51 -8.27
C GLY A 554 15.76 -16.63 -8.38
N GLN A 555 16.91 -16.47 -7.73
CA GLN A 555 17.95 -17.51 -7.68
C GLN A 555 17.48 -18.75 -6.93
N GLY A 556 16.77 -18.58 -5.81
CA GLY A 556 16.19 -19.68 -5.07
C GLY A 556 15.20 -20.49 -5.90
N LEU A 557 14.30 -19.80 -6.62
CA LEU A 557 13.35 -20.42 -7.53
C LEU A 557 14.04 -21.28 -8.60
N GLU A 558 15.05 -20.75 -9.29
CA GLU A 558 15.76 -21.48 -10.34
C GLU A 558 16.53 -22.69 -9.79
N ARG A 559 17.09 -22.59 -8.57
CA ARG A 559 17.75 -23.72 -7.91
C ARG A 559 16.75 -24.83 -7.54
N ILE A 560 15.57 -24.48 -7.01
CA ILE A 560 14.53 -25.49 -6.69
C ILE A 560 14.06 -26.19 -7.96
N LYS A 561 13.79 -25.45 -9.04
CA LYS A 561 13.43 -26.04 -10.35
C LYS A 561 14.51 -26.97 -10.90
N ALA A 562 15.78 -26.70 -10.61
CA ALA A 562 16.90 -27.56 -10.96
C ALA A 562 17.05 -28.81 -10.06
N GLY A 563 16.15 -29.01 -9.09
CA GLY A 563 16.13 -30.17 -8.20
C GLY A 563 16.85 -29.96 -6.86
N ALA A 564 17.29 -28.75 -6.54
CA ALA A 564 17.86 -28.47 -5.23
C ALA A 564 16.78 -28.57 -4.13
N ALA A 565 17.17 -29.07 -2.96
CA ALA A 565 16.30 -29.03 -1.79
C ALA A 565 16.00 -27.56 -1.40
N PRO A 566 14.75 -27.19 -1.07
CA PRO A 566 14.39 -25.82 -0.69
C PRO A 566 15.30 -25.22 0.38
N GLU A 567 15.66 -25.97 1.41
CA GLU A 567 16.50 -25.53 2.53
C GLU A 567 17.94 -25.18 2.09
N SER A 568 18.37 -25.67 0.92
CA SER A 568 19.73 -25.47 0.42
C SER A 568 19.90 -24.20 -0.42
N VAL A 569 18.81 -23.46 -0.69
CA VAL A 569 18.84 -22.35 -1.67
C VAL A 569 19.40 -21.03 -1.16
N GLY A 570 19.74 -20.96 0.14
CA GLY A 570 20.40 -19.81 0.74
C GLY A 570 19.46 -18.68 1.18
N LEU A 571 18.16 -18.98 1.29
CA LEU A 571 17.15 -18.08 1.86
C LEU A 571 16.69 -18.66 3.21
N PRO A 572 16.71 -17.89 4.32
CA PRO A 572 16.42 -18.39 5.66
C PRO A 572 14.96 -18.82 5.86
N ASN A 573 14.05 -18.28 5.04
CA ASN A 573 12.62 -18.53 5.04
C ASN A 573 12.16 -19.58 4.02
N ILE A 574 13.06 -20.23 3.26
CA ILE A 574 12.68 -21.25 2.28
C ILE A 574 13.07 -22.64 2.78
N GLY A 575 12.08 -23.54 2.84
CA GLY A 575 12.24 -24.90 3.34
C GLY A 575 11.81 -25.07 4.80
N VAL A 576 12.03 -26.27 5.34
CA VAL A 576 11.64 -26.62 6.71
C VAL A 576 12.54 -25.90 7.73
N PRO A 577 11.99 -25.02 8.58
CA PRO A 577 12.77 -24.28 9.56
C PRO A 577 13.10 -25.11 10.80
N PRO A 578 13.98 -24.63 11.70
CA PRO A 578 14.10 -25.20 13.04
C PRO A 578 12.79 -25.02 13.84
N PRO A 579 12.53 -25.86 14.86
CA PRO A 579 11.34 -25.74 15.71
C PRO A 579 11.23 -24.37 16.40
N ALA A 580 9.98 -23.92 16.60
CA ALA A 580 9.67 -22.73 17.38
C ALA A 580 9.15 -23.15 18.77
N ARG A 581 9.67 -22.52 19.83
CA ARG A 581 9.16 -22.74 21.20
C ARG A 581 7.79 -22.07 21.37
N VAL A 582 7.00 -22.56 22.33
CA VAL A 582 5.80 -21.88 22.82
C VAL A 582 6.23 -20.72 23.72
N VAL A 583 5.48 -19.61 23.68
CA VAL A 583 5.75 -18.35 24.38
C VAL A 583 4.49 -17.94 25.17
N PRO A 584 4.13 -18.66 26.25
CA PRO A 584 2.90 -18.40 27.00
C PRO A 584 2.79 -16.97 27.52
N GLU A 585 3.93 -16.31 27.81
CA GLU A 585 4.01 -14.92 28.26
C GLU A 585 3.50 -13.90 27.22
N ALA A 586 3.44 -14.27 25.94
CA ALA A 586 2.91 -13.43 24.87
C ALA A 586 1.38 -13.57 24.70
N VAL A 587 0.76 -14.48 25.47
CA VAL A 587 -0.70 -14.66 25.51
C VAL A 587 -1.26 -13.95 26.73
N THR A 588 -2.04 -12.90 26.49
CA THR A 588 -2.78 -12.20 27.54
C THR A 588 -4.21 -12.71 27.61
N ILE A 589 -4.61 -13.20 28.78
CA ILE A 589 -6.00 -13.49 29.13
C ILE A 589 -6.38 -12.55 30.26
N PRO A 590 -6.97 -11.37 29.97
CA PRO A 590 -7.39 -10.46 31.01
C PRO A 590 -8.46 -11.13 31.89
N PRO A 591 -8.48 -10.84 33.20
CA PRO A 591 -9.54 -11.34 34.07
C PRO A 591 -10.90 -10.86 33.54
N PRO A 592 -12.00 -11.61 33.77
CA PRO A 592 -13.32 -11.14 33.41
C PRO A 592 -13.55 -9.76 34.06
N PRO A 593 -14.25 -8.83 33.38
CA PRO A 593 -14.56 -7.54 33.99
C PRO A 593 -15.23 -7.80 35.33
N GLU A 594 -14.72 -7.17 36.40
CA GLU A 594 -15.37 -7.24 37.71
C GLU A 594 -16.84 -6.90 37.49
N THR A 595 -17.70 -7.87 37.76
CA THR A 595 -19.13 -7.61 37.83
C THR A 595 -19.25 -6.50 38.87
N ALA A 596 -19.65 -5.31 38.43
CA ALA A 596 -20.15 -4.30 39.35
C ALA A 596 -21.15 -5.03 40.23
N THR A 597 -20.74 -5.26 41.48
CA THR A 597 -21.57 -5.93 42.46
C THR A 597 -22.84 -5.12 42.49
N ALA A 598 -23.94 -5.75 42.05
CA ALA A 598 -25.27 -5.20 42.22
C ALA A 598 -25.49 -5.07 43.73
N SER A 599 -25.09 -3.92 44.29
CA SER A 599 -25.49 -3.51 45.61
C SER A 599 -26.96 -3.12 45.51
N ARG A 600 -27.79 -4.12 45.80
CA ARG A 600 -29.19 -4.11 46.27
C ARG A 600 -30.13 -3.01 45.79
#